data_AF-A0A2D7W6K0-F1
#
_entry.id   AF-A0A2D7W6K0-F1
#
_cell.length_a   1.000
_cell.length_b   1.000
_cell.length_c   1.000
_cell.angle_alpha   90.00
_cell.angle_beta   90.00
_cell.angle_gamma   90.00
#
_symmetry.space_group_name_H-M   'P 1'
#
loop_
_entity.id
_entity.type
_entity.pdbx_description
1 polymer ?
#
loop_
_entity_poly.entity_id
_entity_poly.type
_entity_poly.pdbx_seq_one_letter_code
_entity_poly.pdbx_strand_id
1 'polypeptide(L)'
;MVIPRITKVTVNIGVGEGGRRLQLAEQVLEVLTGMKPVRTLSKKTNRDLGTRKGAPIGCKVTLRDKEMVTSFLKDAFWVRESILPEYNFDSQGNLSFGISDYTDFPNQKYDPDIGIFGMDIN
;
A
#
# COMPACT_ATOMS: atom_id res chain seq x y z
N MET A 1 19.01 26.54 1.91
CA MET A 1 18.72 25.55 0.86
C MET A 1 17.47 24.78 1.25
N VAL A 2 16.44 24.75 0.40
CA VAL A 2 15.26 23.91 0.61
C VAL A 2 15.52 22.60 -0.13
N ILE A 3 16.18 21.66 0.54
CA ILE A 3 16.43 20.33 -0.01
C ILE A 3 15.12 19.55 0.11
N PRO A 4 14.59 18.96 -0.97
CA PRO A 4 13.38 18.15 -0.90
C PRO A 4 13.60 16.95 0.02
N ARG A 5 12.59 16.64 0.81
CA ARG A 5 12.60 15.50 1.73
C ARG A 5 11.29 14.73 1.61
N ILE A 6 11.38 13.42 1.80
CA ILE A 6 10.21 12.56 1.87
C ILE A 6 9.54 12.81 3.23
N THR A 7 8.28 13.23 3.19
CA THR A 7 7.54 13.57 4.42
C THR A 7 6.86 12.34 5.02
N LYS A 8 6.36 11.45 4.16
CA LYS A 8 5.74 10.18 4.55
C LYS A 8 5.68 9.26 3.32
N VAL A 9 5.52 7.98 3.56
CA VAL A 9 5.13 6.99 2.55
C VAL A 9 3.89 6.27 3.06
N THR A 10 2.89 6.12 2.21
CA THR A 10 1.61 5.50 2.52
C THR A 10 1.46 4.28 1.64
N VAL A 11 1.36 3.12 2.26
CA VAL A 11 1.07 1.86 1.55
C VAL A 11 -0.39 1.56 1.80
N ASN A 12 -1.16 1.33 0.74
CA ASN A 12 -2.57 1.03 0.85
C ASN A 12 -2.95 -0.18 -0.01
N ILE A 13 -3.88 -0.98 0.50
CA ILE A 13 -4.47 -2.11 -0.20
C ILE A 13 -5.98 -1.90 -0.25
N GLY A 14 -6.49 -1.71 -1.46
CA GLY A 14 -7.92 -1.64 -1.76
C GLY A 14 -8.48 -3.04 -1.99
N VAL A 15 -9.18 -3.60 -0.99
CA VAL A 15 -9.79 -4.94 -1.10
C VAL A 15 -11.19 -4.87 -1.71
N GLY A 16 -11.91 -3.76 -1.50
CA GLY A 16 -13.28 -3.55 -1.98
C GLY A 16 -14.36 -4.18 -1.09
N GLU A 17 -13.98 -5.14 -0.26
CA GLU A 17 -14.87 -5.83 0.67
C GLU A 17 -14.28 -5.96 2.08
N GLY A 18 -15.16 -6.20 3.05
CA GLY A 18 -14.78 -6.52 4.41
C GLY A 18 -14.60 -8.03 4.62
N GLY A 19 -14.50 -8.45 5.89
CA GLY A 19 -14.42 -9.86 6.26
C GLY A 19 -13.00 -10.43 6.19
N ARG A 20 -12.88 -11.70 5.82
CA ARG A 20 -11.60 -12.46 5.89
C ARG A 20 -10.55 -11.89 4.95
N ARG A 21 -10.92 -11.52 3.71
CA ARG A 21 -9.98 -10.99 2.71
C ARG A 21 -9.32 -9.70 3.18
N LEU A 22 -10.07 -8.84 3.88
CA LEU A 22 -9.52 -7.64 4.50
C LEU A 22 -8.54 -7.95 5.64
N GLN A 23 -8.85 -8.93 6.49
CA GLN A 23 -7.95 -9.34 7.57
C GLN A 23 -6.62 -9.90 7.03
N LEU A 24 -6.67 -10.66 5.92
CA LEU A 24 -5.47 -11.13 5.25
C LEU A 24 -4.65 -9.98 4.66
N ALA A 25 -5.29 -8.99 4.03
CA ALA A 25 -4.60 -7.79 3.56
C ALA A 25 -3.96 -6.98 4.70
N GLU A 26 -4.60 -6.94 5.88
CA GLU A 26 -4.00 -6.34 7.09
C GLU A 26 -2.74 -7.08 7.51
N GLN A 27 -2.79 -8.42 7.54
CA GLN A 27 -1.64 -9.26 7.86
C GLN A 27 -0.50 -9.05 6.86
N VAL A 28 -0.79 -8.91 5.57
CA VAL A 28 0.22 -8.62 4.53
C VAL A 28 0.92 -7.29 4.81
N LEU A 29 0.18 -6.22 5.10
CA LEU A 29 0.78 -4.92 5.44
C LEU A 29 1.60 -4.99 6.73
N GLU A 30 1.15 -5.75 7.72
CA GLU A 30 1.87 -5.93 8.98
C GLU A 30 3.20 -6.70 8.77
N VAL A 31 3.20 -7.75 7.95
CA VAL A 31 4.42 -8.50 7.60
C VAL A 31 5.39 -7.66 6.76
N LEU A 32 4.90 -6.85 5.83
CA LEU A 32 5.72 -6.00 4.98
C LEU A 32 6.35 -4.82 5.75
N THR A 33 5.57 -4.19 6.63
CA THR A 33 5.96 -2.91 7.26
C THR A 33 6.32 -3.02 8.73
N GLY A 34 6.01 -4.15 9.38
CA GLY A 34 6.13 -4.32 10.84
C GLY A 34 5.16 -3.45 11.65
N MET A 35 4.21 -2.78 11.01
CA MET A 35 3.30 -1.85 11.66
C MET A 35 1.84 -2.26 11.50
N LYS A 36 1.06 -1.97 12.55
CA LYS A 36 -0.37 -2.24 12.57
C LYS A 36 -1.11 -1.35 11.56
N PRO A 37 -1.79 -1.93 10.56
CA PRO A 37 -2.55 -1.18 9.56
C PRO A 37 -3.83 -0.57 10.14
N VAL A 38 -4.31 0.48 9.48
CA VAL A 38 -5.58 1.14 9.79
C VAL A 38 -6.58 0.83 8.68
N ARG A 39 -7.78 0.37 9.06
CA ARG A 39 -8.89 0.14 8.13
C ARG A 39 -9.37 1.45 7.49
N THR A 40 -9.58 1.41 6.20
CA THR A 40 -10.26 2.48 5.45
C THR A 40 -11.74 2.15 5.35
N LEU A 41 -12.57 3.11 5.75
CA LEU A 41 -14.02 2.99 5.72
C LEU A 41 -14.58 3.66 4.48
N SER A 42 -15.64 3.09 3.90
CA SER A 42 -16.34 3.68 2.78
C SER A 42 -17.09 4.95 3.21
N LYS A 43 -16.86 6.05 2.49
CA LYS A 43 -17.53 7.34 2.74
C LYS A 43 -18.97 7.38 2.19
N LYS A 44 -19.28 6.58 1.16
CA LYS A 44 -20.57 6.58 0.46
C LYS A 44 -20.99 5.15 0.12
N THR A 45 -22.28 4.90 0.08
CA THR A 45 -22.79 3.62 -0.44
C THR A 45 -22.68 3.63 -1.96
N ASN A 46 -22.00 2.64 -2.54
CA ASN A 46 -21.91 2.44 -3.98
C ASN A 46 -22.33 0.99 -4.30
N ARG A 47 -23.40 0.85 -5.10
CA ARG A 47 -23.95 -0.46 -5.47
C ARG A 47 -23.05 -1.24 -6.43
N ASP A 48 -22.39 -0.57 -7.36
CA ASP A 48 -21.54 -1.22 -8.36
C ASP A 48 -20.31 -1.85 -7.71
N LEU A 49 -19.79 -1.22 -6.65
CA LEU A 49 -18.68 -1.74 -5.86
C LEU A 49 -19.14 -2.63 -4.68
N GLY A 50 -20.45 -2.81 -4.48
CA GLY A 50 -20.99 -3.56 -3.35
C GLY A 50 -20.72 -2.93 -1.97
N THR A 51 -20.30 -1.67 -1.90
CA THR A 51 -19.90 -1.03 -0.63
C THR A 51 -21.04 -0.26 0.01
N ARG A 52 -21.12 -0.32 1.34
CA ARG A 52 -22.05 0.49 2.15
C ARG A 52 -21.28 1.57 2.92
N LYS A 53 -21.91 2.72 3.13
CA LYS A 53 -21.33 3.79 3.96
C LYS A 53 -20.94 3.23 5.34
N GLY A 54 -19.70 3.49 5.76
CA GLY A 54 -19.14 3.01 7.03
C GLY A 54 -18.62 1.57 7.00
N ALA A 55 -18.81 0.83 5.89
CA ALA A 55 -18.22 -0.50 5.76
C ALA A 55 -16.70 -0.41 5.57
N PRO A 56 -15.92 -1.33 6.16
CA PRO A 56 -14.48 -1.41 5.91
C PRO A 56 -14.23 -1.98 4.51
N ILE A 57 -13.35 -1.32 3.74
CA ILE A 57 -13.11 -1.63 2.32
C ILE A 57 -11.65 -1.89 1.98
N GLY A 58 -10.74 -1.61 2.91
CA GLY A 58 -9.31 -1.67 2.66
C GLY A 58 -8.53 -1.34 3.90
N CYS A 59 -7.21 -1.36 3.77
CA CYS A 59 -6.29 -1.08 4.86
C CYS A 59 -5.11 -0.25 4.35
N LYS A 60 -4.51 0.53 5.25
CA LYS A 60 -3.32 1.31 4.93
C LYS A 60 -2.38 1.44 6.10
N VAL A 61 -1.11 1.65 5.79
CA VAL A 61 -0.04 1.99 6.73
C VAL A 61 0.60 3.31 6.28
N THR A 62 1.07 4.12 7.22
CA THR A 62 1.82 5.35 6.91
C THR A 62 3.15 5.34 7.64
N LEU A 63 4.23 5.22 6.87
CA LEU A 63 5.61 5.30 7.31
C LEU A 63 6.02 6.78 7.36
N ARG A 64 6.64 7.22 8.46
CA ARG A 64 7.23 8.56 8.60
C ARG A 64 8.67 8.54 9.11
N ASP A 65 9.08 7.43 9.72
CA ASP A 65 10.46 7.24 10.13
C ASP A 65 11.37 7.17 8.89
N LYS A 66 12.48 7.89 8.94
CA LYS A 66 13.36 8.08 7.78
C LYS A 66 14.04 6.78 7.37
N GLU A 67 14.49 5.96 8.31
CA GLU A 67 15.20 4.72 8.03
C GLU A 67 14.26 3.69 7.42
N MET A 68 13.09 3.52 8.05
CA MET A 68 12.05 2.61 7.56
C MET A 68 11.50 3.01 6.19
N VAL A 69 11.32 4.32 5.94
CA VAL A 69 10.93 4.83 4.62
C VAL A 69 11.99 4.50 3.57
N THR A 70 13.26 4.70 3.91
CA THR A 70 14.36 4.49 2.95
C THR A 70 14.53 3.02 2.61
N SER A 71 14.45 2.12 3.60
CA SER A 71 14.51 0.67 3.36
C SER A 71 13.31 0.19 2.54
N PHE A 72 12.10 0.60 2.90
CA PHE A 72 10.88 0.19 2.20
C PHE A 72 10.88 0.67 0.73
N LEU A 73 11.26 1.92 0.47
CA LEU A 73 11.31 2.45 -0.89
C LEU A 73 12.39 1.77 -1.74
N LYS A 74 13.52 1.39 -1.14
CA LYS A 74 14.56 0.65 -1.85
C LYS A 74 14.03 -0.69 -2.38
N ASP A 75 13.31 -1.41 -1.55
CA ASP A 75 12.70 -2.70 -1.93
C ASP A 75 11.56 -2.49 -2.95
N ALA A 76 10.71 -1.48 -2.74
CA ALA A 76 9.62 -1.16 -3.67
C ALA A 76 10.11 -0.74 -5.06
N PHE A 77 11.21 0.04 -5.13
CA PHE A 77 11.82 0.40 -6.42
C PHE A 77 12.53 -0.78 -7.06
N TRP A 78 13.10 -1.69 -6.28
CA TRP A 78 13.66 -2.94 -6.80
C TRP A 78 12.60 -3.77 -7.53
N VAL A 79 11.42 -3.95 -6.93
CA VAL A 79 10.27 -4.64 -7.56
C VAL A 79 9.85 -3.98 -8.88
N ARG A 80 9.99 -2.66 -8.98
CA ARG A 80 9.66 -1.88 -10.18
C ARG A 80 10.81 -1.75 -11.17
N GLU A 81 11.92 -2.47 -10.97
CA GLU A 81 13.15 -2.37 -11.76
C GLU A 81 13.72 -0.94 -11.83
N SER A 82 13.39 -0.10 -10.84
CA SER A 82 13.68 1.34 -10.83
C SER A 82 13.12 2.13 -12.03
N ILE A 83 12.07 1.61 -12.70
CA ILE A 83 11.41 2.25 -13.83
C ILE A 83 10.08 2.86 -13.37
N LEU A 84 10.03 4.19 -13.39
CA LEU A 84 8.84 4.97 -13.08
C LEU A 84 8.51 5.90 -14.26
N PRO A 85 7.35 5.72 -14.89
CA PRO A 85 6.86 6.65 -15.90
C PRO A 85 6.63 8.05 -15.33
N GLU A 86 6.70 9.07 -16.19
CA GLU A 86 6.50 10.47 -15.79
C GLU A 86 5.10 10.73 -15.23
N TYR A 87 4.08 10.01 -15.70
CA TYR A 87 2.69 10.17 -15.24
C TYR A 87 2.47 9.77 -13.76
N ASN A 88 3.43 9.07 -13.14
CA ASN A 88 3.38 8.72 -11.73
C ASN A 88 3.67 9.92 -10.82
N PHE A 89 4.24 11.00 -11.37
CA PHE A 89 4.50 12.23 -10.63
C PHE A 89 3.33 13.20 -10.76
N ASP A 90 2.90 13.75 -9.63
CA ASP A 90 1.89 14.82 -9.62
C ASP A 90 2.52 16.21 -9.81
N SER A 91 1.66 17.22 -10.00
CA SER A 91 2.09 18.62 -10.15
C SER A 91 2.83 19.20 -8.94
N GLN A 92 2.76 18.55 -7.77
CA GLN A 92 3.42 18.97 -6.54
C GLN A 92 4.73 18.21 -6.29
N GLY A 93 5.10 17.28 -7.16
CA GLY A 93 6.29 16.45 -7.04
C GLY A 93 6.12 15.24 -6.12
N ASN A 94 4.89 14.84 -5.79
CA ASN A 94 4.63 13.56 -5.13
C ASN A 94 4.63 12.43 -6.16
N LEU A 95 4.96 11.22 -5.71
CA LEU A 95 5.02 10.02 -6.53
C LEU A 95 3.94 9.04 -6.09
N SER A 96 3.25 8.44 -7.05
CA SER A 96 2.27 7.37 -6.82
C SER A 96 2.56 6.20 -7.75
N PHE A 97 2.64 4.97 -7.25
CA PHE A 97 2.79 3.78 -8.08
C PHE A 97 2.17 2.54 -7.46
N GLY A 98 1.78 1.59 -8.31
CA GLY A 98 1.23 0.31 -7.90
C GLY A 98 2.25 -0.82 -7.98
N ILE A 99 2.11 -1.79 -7.08
CA ILE A 99 2.76 -3.09 -7.12
C ILE A 99 1.66 -4.15 -7.12
N SER A 100 1.69 -5.06 -8.10
CA SER A 100 0.62 -6.05 -8.29
C SER A 100 0.68 -7.20 -7.30
N ASP A 101 1.87 -7.54 -6.81
CA ASP A 101 2.11 -8.68 -5.93
C ASP A 101 3.09 -8.33 -4.81
N TYR A 102 2.72 -8.59 -3.55
CA TYR A 102 3.60 -8.37 -2.42
C TYR A 102 4.74 -9.41 -2.31
N THR A 103 4.61 -10.56 -2.99
CA THR A 103 5.63 -11.62 -2.95
C THR A 103 6.88 -11.28 -3.75
N ASP A 104 6.80 -10.25 -4.63
CA ASP A 104 7.95 -9.71 -5.35
C ASP A 104 8.95 -9.02 -4.39
N PHE A 105 8.52 -8.65 -3.18
CA PHE A 105 9.42 -8.08 -2.18
C PHE A 105 10.45 -9.12 -1.72
N PRO A 106 11.74 -8.75 -1.58
CA PRO A 106 12.86 -9.69 -1.44
C PRO A 106 12.80 -10.59 -0.20
N ASN A 107 12.07 -10.20 0.84
CA ASN A 107 11.95 -10.94 2.10
C ASN A 107 10.60 -11.66 2.26
N GLN A 108 9.74 -11.63 1.24
CA GLN A 108 8.40 -12.19 1.33
C GLN A 108 8.29 -13.50 0.57
N LYS A 109 7.53 -14.44 1.14
CA LYS A 109 7.21 -15.72 0.52
C LYS A 109 5.72 -15.79 0.29
N TYR A 110 5.34 -16.45 -0.79
CA TYR A 110 3.94 -16.76 -1.05
C TYR A 110 3.37 -17.65 0.05
N ASP A 111 2.25 -17.21 0.62
CA ASP A 111 1.43 -17.99 1.54
C ASP A 111 0.09 -18.34 0.85
N PRO A 112 -0.20 -19.64 0.64
CA PRO A 112 -1.43 -20.07 0.00
C PRO A 112 -2.69 -19.70 0.79
N ASP A 113 -2.61 -19.51 2.12
CA ASP A 113 -3.74 -19.13 2.95
C ASP A 113 -4.07 -17.63 2.83
N ILE A 114 -3.08 -16.81 2.44
CA ILE A 114 -3.23 -15.36 2.21
C ILE A 114 -3.63 -15.08 0.77
N GLY A 115 -2.96 -15.71 -0.19
CA GLY A 115 -3.09 -15.41 -1.61
C GLY A 115 -2.26 -14.21 -2.04
N ILE A 116 -2.59 -13.62 -3.20
CA ILE A 116 -1.88 -12.49 -3.81
C ILE A 116 -2.67 -11.20 -3.59
N PHE A 117 -1.96 -10.15 -3.19
CA PHE A 117 -2.51 -8.81 -3.02
C PHE A 117 -1.65 -7.76 -3.70
N GLY A 118 -2.30 -6.91 -4.49
CA GLY A 118 -1.70 -5.68 -5.00
C GLY A 118 -1.81 -4.55 -3.98
N MET A 119 -0.91 -3.58 -4.09
CA MET A 119 -0.83 -2.42 -3.21
C MET A 119 -0.44 -1.17 -3.99
N ASP A 120 -0.90 -0.02 -3.50
CA ASP A 120 -0.55 1.29 -4.02
C ASP A 120 0.30 2.05 -3.00
N ILE A 121 1.39 2.64 -3.48
CA ILE A 121 2.40 3.35 -2.69
C ILE A 121 2.38 4.83 -3.05
N ASN A 122 2.16 5.68 -2.03
CA ASN A 122 1.99 7.14 -2.13
C ASN A 122 2.73 7.93 -1.04
#